data_AF-L8MB31-F1
#
_entry.id   AF-L8MB31-F1
#
_cell.length_a   1.000
_cell.length_b   1.000
_cell.length_c   1.000
_cell.angle_alpha   90.00
_cell.angle_beta   90.00
_cell.angle_gamma   90.00
#
_symmetry.space_group_name_H-M   'P 1'
#
loop_
_entity.id
_entity.type
_entity.pdbx_description
1 polymer ?
#
loop_
_entity_poly.entity_id
_entity_poly.type
_entity_poly.pdbx_seq_one_letter_code
_entity_poly.pdbx_strand_id
1 'polypeptide(L)'
;MPRLTPKPLRLDDEERQKLEKLLARHSTGQQIAKRAKIVLLAAQGKNHRQILRELGVSREMARLWRERWLELKQKQIPIRERLKDAERPGVATKLMTRWPNLSSGLIRVKL
;
A
#
# COMPACT_ATOMS: atom_id res chain seq x y z
N MET A 1 -4.80 4.55 27.82
CA MET A 1 -5.01 5.46 26.67
C MET A 1 -5.67 4.68 25.54
N PRO A 2 -6.95 4.94 25.20
CA PRO A 2 -7.61 4.25 24.10
C PRO A 2 -6.94 4.70 22.79
N ARG A 3 -6.20 3.79 22.17
CA ARG A 3 -5.61 4.03 20.85
C ARG A 3 -6.78 4.06 19.88
N LEU A 4 -7.08 5.22 19.30
CA LEU A 4 -8.02 5.34 18.18
C LEU A 4 -7.64 4.30 17.13
N THR A 5 -8.41 3.22 17.06
CA THR A 5 -8.20 2.13 16.12
C THR A 5 -8.68 2.64 14.76
N PRO A 6 -7.82 2.63 13.73
CA PRO A 6 -8.22 3.11 12.43
C PRO A 6 -9.28 2.14 11.86
N LYS A 7 -10.33 2.70 11.24
CA LYS A 7 -11.50 1.99 10.69
C LYS A 7 -11.11 0.67 10.02
N PRO A 8 -11.52 -0.50 10.56
CA PRO A 8 -10.96 -1.79 10.16
C PRO A 8 -11.07 -2.00 8.65
N LEU A 9 -9.94 -2.29 8.00
CA LEU A 9 -9.93 -2.63 6.58
C LEU A 9 -10.39 -4.09 6.48
N ARG A 10 -11.65 -4.32 6.09
CA ARG A 10 -12.15 -5.69 5.92
C ARG A 10 -11.75 -6.23 4.55
N LEU A 11 -10.91 -7.25 4.56
CA LEU A 11 -10.62 -8.09 3.40
C LEU A 11 -11.58 -9.26 3.39
N ASP A 12 -12.05 -9.62 2.20
CA ASP A 12 -12.70 -10.90 1.99
C ASP A 12 -11.67 -12.05 2.04
N ASP A 13 -12.12 -13.27 2.32
CA ASP A 13 -11.22 -14.44 2.37
C ASP A 13 -10.54 -14.66 1.02
N GLU A 14 -11.25 -14.43 -0.09
CA GLU A 14 -10.65 -14.45 -1.42
C GLU A 14 -9.56 -13.38 -1.60
N GLU A 15 -9.82 -12.16 -1.13
CA GLU A 15 -8.87 -11.05 -1.26
C GLU A 15 -7.60 -11.35 -0.46
N ARG A 16 -7.77 -11.86 0.76
CA ARG A 16 -6.68 -12.28 1.63
C ARG A 16 -5.85 -13.39 0.98
N GLN A 17 -6.48 -14.46 0.50
CA GLN A 17 -5.76 -15.56 -0.16
C GLN A 17 -5.02 -15.08 -1.41
N LYS A 18 -5.61 -14.18 -2.21
CA LYS A 18 -4.96 -13.61 -3.40
C LYS A 18 -3.73 -12.78 -3.01
N LEU A 19 -3.79 -12.00 -1.93
CA LEU A 19 -2.64 -11.25 -1.40
C LEU A 19 -1.54 -12.17 -0.86
N GLU A 20 -1.90 -13.20 -0.09
CA GLU A 20 -0.95 -14.19 0.43
C GLU A 20 -0.26 -14.96 -0.72
N LYS A 21 -1.01 -15.38 -1.75
CA LYS A 21 -0.47 -16.00 -2.97
C LYS A 21 0.49 -15.07 -3.72
N LEU A 22 0.26 -13.76 -3.72
CA LEU A 22 1.19 -12.80 -4.31
C LEU A 22 2.50 -12.72 -3.51
N LEU A 23 2.43 -12.78 -2.18
CA LEU A 23 3.62 -12.76 -1.33
C LEU A 23 4.43 -14.05 -1.39
N ALA A 24 3.77 -15.20 -1.60
CA ALA A 24 4.43 -16.49 -1.76
C ALA A 24 5.17 -16.62 -3.11
N ARG A 25 4.82 -15.81 -4.12
CA ARG A 25 5.48 -15.83 -5.43
C ARG A 25 6.79 -15.05 -5.41
N HIS A 26 7.89 -15.73 -5.69
CA HIS A 26 9.23 -15.12 -5.80
C HIS A 26 9.38 -14.10 -6.95
N SER A 27 8.53 -14.18 -7.98
CA SER A 27 8.52 -13.22 -9.10
C SER A 27 7.81 -11.91 -8.79
N THR A 28 7.19 -11.77 -7.62
CA THR A 28 6.49 -10.54 -7.24
C THR A 28 7.51 -9.45 -6.91
N GLY A 29 7.44 -8.33 -7.63
CA GLY A 29 8.30 -7.18 -7.38
C GLY A 29 8.21 -6.70 -5.93
N GLN A 30 9.36 -6.34 -5.34
CA GLN A 30 9.48 -5.99 -3.92
C GLN A 30 8.49 -4.88 -3.49
N GLN A 31 8.20 -3.92 -4.37
CA GLN A 31 7.22 -2.86 -4.09
C GLN A 31 5.80 -3.41 -3.96
N ILE A 32 5.38 -4.31 -4.86
CA ILE A 32 4.06 -4.96 -4.78
C ILE A 32 3.96 -5.78 -3.50
N ALA A 33 5.02 -6.52 -3.14
CA ALA A 33 5.06 -7.28 -1.91
C ALA A 33 4.95 -6.40 -0.66
N LYS A 34 5.66 -5.26 -0.61
CA LYS A 34 5.55 -4.28 0.50
C LYS A 34 4.11 -3.76 0.63
N ARG A 35 3.48 -3.39 -0.48
CA ARG A 35 2.10 -2.86 -0.52
C ARG A 35 1.08 -3.91 -0.07
N ALA A 36 1.22 -5.15 -0.55
CA ALA A 36 0.37 -6.27 -0.12
C ALA A 36 0.49 -6.52 1.39
N LYS A 37 1.71 -6.49 1.95
CA LYS A 37 1.93 -6.62 3.40
C LYS A 37 1.24 -5.51 4.18
N ILE A 38 1.33 -4.25 3.72
CA ILE A 38 0.63 -3.12 4.37
C ILE A 38 -0.88 -3.40 4.47
N VAL A 39 -1.50 -3.83 3.37
CA VAL A 39 -2.95 -4.10 3.31
C VAL A 39 -3.33 -5.27 4.23
N LEU A 40 -2.57 -6.36 4.23
CA LEU A 40 -2.81 -7.50 5.12
C LEU A 40 -2.71 -7.11 6.59
N LEU A 41 -1.67 -6.37 6.98
CA LEU A 41 -1.51 -5.92 8.37
C LEU A 41 -2.60 -4.93 8.78
N ALA A 42 -3.01 -4.03 7.88
CA ALA A 42 -4.13 -3.13 8.11
C ALA A 42 -5.45 -3.91 8.30
N ALA A 43 -5.62 -5.03 7.59
CA ALA A 43 -6.78 -5.89 7.74
C ALA A 43 -6.82 -6.68 9.05
N GLN A 44 -5.65 -7.01 9.59
CA GLN A 44 -5.48 -7.58 10.94
C GLN A 44 -5.75 -6.55 12.06
N GLY A 45 -6.17 -5.33 11.74
CA GLY A 45 -6.45 -4.28 12.71
C GLY A 45 -5.23 -3.50 13.19
N LYS A 46 -4.05 -3.71 12.58
CA LYS A 46 -2.85 -2.94 12.93
C LYS A 46 -2.99 -1.48 12.48
N ASN A 47 -2.57 -0.56 13.34
CA ASN A 47 -2.52 0.86 13.02
C ASN A 47 -1.25 1.21 12.23
N HIS A 48 -1.23 2.36 11.55
CA HIS A 48 -0.12 2.81 10.70
C HIS A 48 1.24 2.79 11.41
N ARG A 49 1.27 3.09 12.72
CA ARG A 49 2.49 3.02 13.55
C ARG A 49 3.00 1.59 13.74
N GLN A 50 2.11 0.62 13.90
CA GLN A 50 2.49 -0.80 14.03
C GLN A 50 3.00 -1.33 12.69
N ILE A 51 2.31 -1.00 11.60
CA ILE A 51 2.71 -1.36 10.23
C ILE A 51 4.11 -0.79 9.89
N LEU A 52 4.37 0.47 10.24
CA LEU A 52 5.69 1.08 10.08
C LEU A 52 6.77 0.28 10.81
N ARG A 53 6.54 -0.10 12.07
CA ARG A 53 7.53 -0.82 12.87
C ARG A 53 7.82 -2.21 12.32
N GLU A 54 6.79 -2.86 11.78
CA GLU A 54 6.88 -4.23 11.28
C GLU A 54 7.48 -4.33 9.87
N LEU A 55 7.24 -3.33 9.01
CA LEU A 55 7.70 -3.33 7.62
C LEU A 55 8.85 -2.37 7.33
N GLY A 56 9.22 -1.51 8.29
CA GLY A 56 10.22 -0.46 8.08
C GLY A 56 9.80 0.59 7.03
N VAL A 57 8.49 0.80 6.86
CA VAL A 57 7.94 1.77 5.89
C VAL A 57 7.49 3.05 6.57
N SER A 58 7.42 4.17 5.85
CA SER A 58 6.89 5.42 6.39
C SER A 58 5.41 5.30 6.76
N ARG A 59 4.99 5.98 7.84
CA ARG A 59 3.58 6.06 8.27
C ARG A 59 2.67 6.48 7.13
N GLU A 60 3.14 7.42 6.31
CA GLU A 60 2.39 7.95 5.17
C GLU A 60 2.19 6.90 4.08
N MET A 61 3.18 6.04 3.83
CA MET A 61 3.00 4.92 2.91
C MET A 61 1.93 3.95 3.41
N ALA A 62 1.93 3.64 4.71
CA ALA A 62 0.92 2.76 5.29
C ALA A 62 -0.50 3.34 5.17
N ARG A 63 -0.64 4.65 5.41
CA ARG A 63 -1.90 5.39 5.25
C ARG A 63 -2.37 5.40 3.79
N LEU A 64 -1.50 5.82 2.88
CA LEU A 64 -1.79 5.92 1.44
C LEU A 64 -2.30 4.60 0.87
N TRP A 65 -1.60 3.50 1.13
CA TRP A 65 -1.96 2.20 0.56
C TRP A 65 -3.26 1.66 1.15
N ARG A 66 -3.59 2.01 2.39
CA ARG A 66 -4.88 1.72 3.00
C ARG A 66 -6.01 2.49 2.31
N GLU A 67 -5.84 3.80 2.11
CA GLU A 67 -6.82 4.66 1.44
C GLU A 67 -7.03 4.22 -0.02
N ARG A 68 -5.94 4.04 -0.78
CA ARG A 68 -5.98 3.52 -2.15
C ARG A 68 -6.67 2.18 -2.24
N TRP A 69 -6.42 1.25 -1.31
CA TRP A 69 -7.09 -0.04 -1.33
C TRP A 69 -8.61 0.09 -1.23
N LEU A 70 -9.10 0.96 -0.34
CA LEU A 70 -10.54 1.19 -0.16
C LEU A 70 -11.18 1.85 -1.38
N GLU A 71 -10.49 2.78 -2.02
CA GLU A 71 -10.95 3.43 -3.26
C GLU A 71 -10.99 2.44 -4.43
N LEU A 72 -9.92 1.68 -4.64
CA LEU A 72 -9.81 0.74 -5.76
C LEU A 72 -10.70 -0.50 -5.57
N LYS A 73 -11.02 -0.86 -4.32
CA LYS A 73 -12.03 -1.86 -4.00
C LYS A 73 -13.41 -1.45 -4.48
N GLN A 74 -13.80 -0.19 -4.30
CA GLN A 74 -15.07 0.33 -4.80
C GLN A 74 -15.14 0.34 -6.34
N LYS A 75 -14.00 0.56 -7.00
CA LYS A 75 -13.89 0.54 -8.46
C LYS A 75 -13.83 -0.88 -9.06
N GLN A 76 -13.94 -1.93 -8.24
CA GLN A 76 -13.89 -3.34 -8.69
C GLN A 76 -12.62 -3.72 -9.47
N ILE A 77 -11.53 -2.98 -9.28
CA ILE A 77 -10.24 -3.23 -9.96
C ILE A 77 -9.63 -4.55 -9.42
N PRO A 78 -8.98 -5.38 -10.24
CA PRO A 78 -8.36 -6.63 -9.76
C PRO A 78 -7.17 -6.37 -8.82
N ILE A 79 -6.97 -7.23 -7.81
CA ILE A 79 -6.00 -7.03 -6.71
C ILE A 79 -4.57 -6.72 -7.20
N ARG A 80 -4.12 -7.41 -8.24
CA ARG A 80 -2.79 -7.17 -8.82
C ARG A 80 -2.64 -5.75 -9.32
N GLU A 81 -3.66 -5.25 -9.97
CA GLU A 81 -3.71 -3.90 -10.51
C GLU A 81 -3.91 -2.86 -9.42
N ARG A 82 -4.67 -3.19 -8.36
CA ARG A 82 -4.76 -2.34 -7.16
C ARG A 82 -3.41 -2.06 -6.53
N LEU A 83 -2.50 -3.04 -6.57
CA LEU A 83 -1.17 -2.95 -5.96
C LEU A 83 -0.09 -2.39 -6.90
N LYS A 84 -0.34 -2.39 -8.21
CA LYS A 84 0.50 -1.67 -9.17
C LYS A 84 0.29 -0.17 -8.97
N ASP A 85 1.31 0.63 -9.28
CA ASP A 85 1.04 2.06 -9.43
C ASP A 85 0.12 2.22 -10.65
N ALA A 86 -0.79 3.20 -10.61
CA ALA A 86 -1.56 3.54 -11.81
C ALA A 86 -0.56 3.80 -12.94
N GLU A 87 -0.81 3.22 -14.12
CA GLU A 87 0.04 3.45 -15.29
C GLU A 87 0.30 4.94 -15.42
N ARG A 88 1.56 5.33 -15.30
CA ARG A 88 2.00 6.68 -15.64
C ARG A 88 2.05 6.70 -17.16
N PRO A 89 1.13 7.37 -17.89
CA PRO A 89 1.27 7.52 -19.32
C PRO A 89 2.56 8.31 -19.58
N GLY A 90 3.30 7.93 -20.62
CA GLY A 90 4.71 8.27 -20.84
C GLY A 90 5.09 9.75 -20.76
N VAL A 91 6.07 10.03 -19.89
CA VAL A 91 7.11 11.07 -19.89
C VAL A 91 6.73 12.52 -20.25
N ALA A 92 6.49 13.35 -19.21
CA ALA A 92 7.02 14.71 -19.11
C ALA A 92 6.98 15.22 -17.66
N THR A 93 7.96 16.07 -17.34
CA THR A 93 8.10 16.92 -16.17
C THR A 93 6.80 17.64 -15.78
N LYS A 94 6.57 17.79 -14.47
CA LYS A 94 5.57 18.68 -13.84
C LYS A 94 4.09 18.26 -13.92
N LEU A 95 3.73 17.09 -13.37
CA LEU A 95 2.36 16.84 -12.86
C LEU A 95 2.41 16.08 -11.53
N MET A 96 3.09 16.74 -10.60
CA MET A 96 2.80 16.68 -9.18
C MET A 96 1.43 17.32 -8.98
N THR A 97 0.35 16.60 -9.26
CA THR A 97 -1.00 17.12 -9.00
C THR A 97 -1.74 16.15 -8.11
N ARG A 98 -1.77 16.56 -6.83
CA ARG A 98 -2.62 16.05 -5.76
C ARG A 98 -2.16 14.76 -5.07
N TRP A 99 -0.93 14.81 -4.57
CA TRP A 99 -0.55 14.13 -3.33
C TRP A 99 -0.63 15.19 -2.22
N PRO A 100 -1.50 15.09 -1.20
CA PRO A 100 -1.38 15.99 -0.07
C PRO A 100 -0.09 15.60 0.68
N ASN A 101 0.71 16.64 0.94
CA ASN A 101 2.07 16.68 1.48
C ASN A 101 2.62 15.43 2.21
N LEU A 102 3.91 15.18 2.04
CA LEU A 102 4.85 15.02 3.16
C LEU A 102 6.29 15.00 2.65
N SER A 103 7.07 15.86 3.28
CA SER A 103 8.49 16.05 3.11
C SER A 103 9.31 14.77 3.17
N SER A 104 10.49 14.91 2.57
CA SER A 104 11.74 14.24 2.90
C SER A 104 12.11 13.13 1.94
N GLY A 105 13.03 13.52 1.05
CA GLY A 105 13.64 12.66 0.06
C GLY A 105 14.52 11.58 0.68
N LEU A 106 14.71 10.55 -0.12
CA LEU A 106 15.95 9.81 -0.21
C LEU A 106 15.89 9.04 -1.52
N ILE A 107 16.26 9.75 -2.59
CA ILE A 107 16.84 9.12 -3.75
C ILE A 107 18.20 8.63 -3.28
N ARG A 108 18.41 7.32 -3.31
CA ARG A 108 19.77 6.79 -3.43
C ARG A 108 19.77 5.73 -4.52
N VAL A 109 20.18 6.21 -5.69
CA VAL A 109 20.76 5.44 -6.79
C VAL A 109 21.83 4.51 -6.20
N LYS A 110 21.84 3.26 -6.65
CA LYS A 110 23.05 2.44 -6.56
C LYS A 110 23.35 1.93 -7.96
N LEU A 111 24.62 2.16 -8.31
CA LEU A 111 25.31 2.07 -9.58
C LEU A 111 25.10 0.73 -10.30
#